data_AF-A0A6A3UAY5-F1
#
_entry.id   AF-A0A6A3UAY5-F1
#
_cell.length_a   1.000
_cell.length_b   1.000
_cell.length_c   1.000
_cell.angle_alpha   90.00
_cell.angle_beta   90.00
_cell.angle_gamma   90.00
#
_symmetry.space_group_name_H-M   'P 1'
#
loop_
_entity.id
_entity.type
_entity.pdbx_description
1 polymer ?
#
loop_
_entity_poly.entity_id
_entity_poly.type
_entity_poly.pdbx_seq_one_letter_code
_entity_poly.pdbx_strand_id
1 'polypeptide(L)'
;QSGPAFGKCPVTSDTAFGQDDDVEFARNLNLKKLNAFALGHGWYFWNFKTELGWRWNFLELVRQGAFPKNVSNYHDSDSDDVFAACEKEDRGEFLCAAKRGVHPDDLERGVDYACSGEHVDCSEIDTKFPTLEERADWAFNEFWHAHRHSGATCDFGGAAHLLSTTRVASLEQQQRLHRNTETASSSAVTVIFWSFVGVVAGVVVVVVAGVRIMARHKRRLEYSPLMSVNV
;
A
#
# COMPACT_ATOMS: atom_id res chain seq x y z
N GLN A 1 -27.72 -8.39 5.49
CA GLN A 1 -26.55 -7.52 5.31
C GLN A 1 -26.21 -7.51 3.83
N SER A 2 -26.15 -6.34 3.21
CA SER A 2 -25.56 -6.15 1.88
C SER A 2 -24.04 -6.03 2.02
N GLY A 3 -23.27 -6.71 1.17
CA GLY A 3 -21.81 -6.63 1.19
C GLY A 3 -21.28 -5.25 0.76
N PRO A 4 -19.97 -4.98 0.95
CA PRO A 4 -19.35 -3.73 0.55
C PRO A 4 -19.41 -3.52 -0.98
N ALA A 5 -19.38 -2.28 -1.43
CA ALA A 5 -19.39 -1.97 -2.87
C ALA A 5 -17.98 -2.16 -3.47
N PHE A 6 -17.87 -2.98 -4.52
CA PHE A 6 -16.59 -3.31 -5.18
C PHE A 6 -16.35 -2.55 -6.50
N GLY A 7 -17.31 -1.73 -6.93
CA GLY A 7 -17.24 -0.99 -8.18
C GLY A 7 -18.59 -0.89 -8.87
N LYS A 8 -18.59 -0.30 -10.08
CA LYS A 8 -19.76 -0.27 -10.95
C LYS A 8 -19.78 -1.56 -11.79
N CYS A 9 -20.97 -2.12 -11.99
CA CYS A 9 -21.18 -3.29 -12.85
C CYS A 9 -22.06 -2.93 -14.07
N PRO A 10 -21.59 -2.10 -15.01
CA PRO A 10 -22.37 -1.80 -16.20
C PRO A 10 -22.53 -3.05 -17.07
N VAL A 11 -23.72 -3.26 -17.62
CA VAL A 11 -24.02 -4.44 -18.47
C VAL A 11 -23.19 -4.48 -19.76
N THR A 12 -22.64 -3.34 -20.19
CA THR A 12 -21.75 -3.20 -21.35
C THR A 12 -20.28 -3.17 -20.96
N SER A 13 -19.91 -3.60 -19.74
CA SER A 13 -18.51 -3.58 -19.30
C SER A 13 -17.71 -4.69 -19.95
N ASP A 14 -16.75 -4.30 -20.79
CA ASP A 14 -15.77 -5.21 -21.38
C ASP A 14 -14.60 -5.51 -20.44
N THR A 15 -14.56 -4.86 -19.26
CA THR A 15 -13.57 -5.15 -18.21
C THR A 15 -14.24 -5.53 -16.89
N ALA A 16 -13.62 -6.41 -16.12
CA ALA A 16 -14.09 -6.81 -14.78
C ALA A 16 -13.51 -5.90 -13.68
N PHE A 17 -12.22 -5.56 -13.80
CA PHE A 17 -11.45 -4.81 -12.81
C PHE A 17 -10.63 -3.66 -13.44
N GLY A 18 -11.01 -3.21 -14.64
CA GLY A 18 -10.29 -2.15 -15.37
C GLY A 18 -8.96 -2.62 -15.98
N GLN A 19 -8.77 -3.92 -16.16
CA GLN A 19 -7.61 -4.48 -16.85
C GLN A 19 -7.68 -4.29 -18.37
N ASP A 20 -6.51 -4.26 -19.03
CA ASP A 20 -6.39 -3.99 -20.46
C ASP A 20 -6.90 -5.15 -21.35
N ASP A 21 -6.67 -6.40 -20.93
CA ASP A 21 -7.13 -7.61 -21.63
C ASP A 21 -7.98 -8.49 -20.71
N ASP A 22 -9.31 -8.44 -20.90
CA ASP A 22 -10.25 -9.25 -20.12
C ASP A 22 -10.28 -10.72 -20.54
N VAL A 23 -9.90 -11.03 -21.78
CA VAL A 23 -9.84 -12.41 -22.29
C VAL A 23 -8.65 -13.13 -21.67
N GLU A 24 -7.48 -12.49 -21.63
CA GLU A 24 -6.31 -13.02 -20.93
C GLU A 24 -6.58 -13.18 -19.43
N PHE A 25 -7.19 -12.16 -18.80
CA PHE A 25 -7.59 -12.23 -17.40
C PHE A 25 -8.53 -13.42 -17.13
N ALA A 26 -9.56 -13.59 -17.96
CA ALA A 26 -10.50 -14.70 -17.87
C ALA A 26 -9.81 -16.05 -18.12
N ARG A 27 -8.88 -16.14 -19.09
CA ARG A 27 -8.06 -17.33 -19.35
C ARG A 27 -7.29 -17.74 -18.11
N ASN A 28 -6.55 -16.80 -17.53
CA ASN A 28 -5.72 -17.05 -16.35
C ASN A 28 -6.58 -17.48 -15.15
N LEU A 29 -7.74 -16.85 -14.94
CA LEU A 29 -8.66 -17.24 -13.88
C LEU A 29 -9.25 -18.65 -14.11
N ASN A 30 -9.66 -18.97 -15.33
CA ASN A 30 -10.20 -20.28 -15.68
C ASN A 30 -9.15 -21.38 -15.51
N LEU A 31 -7.92 -21.16 -15.98
CA LEU A 31 -6.83 -22.11 -15.80
C LEU A 31 -6.52 -22.35 -14.32
N LYS A 32 -6.47 -21.30 -13.49
CA LYS A 32 -6.29 -21.47 -12.03
C LYS A 32 -7.38 -22.33 -11.41
N LYS A 33 -8.64 -22.09 -11.75
CA LYS A 33 -9.78 -22.90 -11.26
C LYS A 33 -9.70 -24.35 -11.74
N LEU A 34 -9.39 -24.57 -13.01
CA LEU A 34 -9.25 -25.91 -13.58
C LEU A 34 -8.15 -26.70 -12.86
N ASN A 35 -6.98 -26.10 -12.66
CA ASN A 35 -5.87 -26.72 -11.93
C ASN A 35 -6.26 -27.05 -10.47
N ALA A 36 -6.95 -26.13 -9.79
CA ALA A 36 -7.37 -26.34 -8.40
C ALA A 36 -8.39 -27.49 -8.25
N PHE A 37 -9.38 -27.59 -9.15
CA PHE A 37 -10.43 -28.61 -9.06
C PHE A 37 -10.07 -29.94 -9.74
N ALA A 38 -9.04 -29.97 -10.60
CA ALA A 38 -8.57 -31.18 -11.26
C ALA A 38 -7.96 -32.21 -10.29
N LEU A 39 -7.41 -31.77 -9.15
CA LEU A 39 -6.92 -32.66 -8.10
C LEU A 39 -8.04 -33.29 -7.25
N GLY A 40 -9.26 -32.75 -7.30
CA GLY A 40 -10.42 -33.19 -6.52
C GLY A 40 -11.37 -34.12 -7.31
N HIS A 41 -12.66 -34.05 -6.98
CA HIS A 41 -13.73 -34.81 -7.64
C HIS A 41 -14.12 -34.29 -9.03
N GLY A 42 -13.36 -33.34 -9.58
CA GLY A 42 -13.65 -32.68 -10.86
C GLY A 42 -14.42 -31.38 -10.71
N TRP A 43 -14.91 -30.87 -11.84
CA TRP A 43 -15.57 -29.58 -11.96
C TRP A 43 -16.67 -29.63 -13.02
N TYR A 44 -17.60 -28.68 -12.95
CA TYR A 44 -18.53 -28.38 -14.02
C TYR A 44 -18.58 -26.86 -14.23
N PHE A 45 -18.81 -26.42 -15.45
CA PHE A 45 -18.90 -24.98 -15.76
C PHE A 45 -20.37 -24.53 -15.76
N TRP A 46 -20.66 -23.50 -14.97
CA TRP A 46 -21.96 -22.82 -14.95
C TRP A 46 -21.82 -21.46 -15.65
N ASN A 47 -22.39 -21.20 -16.84
CA ASN A 47 -23.40 -21.94 -17.61
C ASN A 47 -22.87 -22.38 -18.98
N PHE A 48 -23.45 -23.43 -19.58
CA PHE A 48 -23.06 -23.86 -20.92
C PHE A 48 -23.30 -22.78 -21.99
N LYS A 49 -24.39 -22.01 -21.86
CA LYS A 49 -24.73 -20.87 -22.72
C LYS A 49 -25.52 -19.83 -21.93
N THR A 50 -25.32 -18.55 -22.26
CA THR A 50 -26.14 -17.42 -21.80
C THR A 50 -26.56 -16.53 -22.97
N GLU A 51 -27.62 -15.73 -22.80
CA GLU A 51 -28.02 -14.72 -23.77
C GLU A 51 -27.18 -13.44 -23.69
N LEU A 52 -26.74 -13.09 -22.48
CA LEU A 52 -25.93 -11.90 -22.19
C LEU A 52 -24.71 -12.28 -21.37
N GLY A 53 -23.61 -11.55 -21.60
CA GLY A 53 -22.35 -11.68 -20.87
C GLY A 53 -21.59 -12.96 -21.22
N TRP A 54 -20.47 -12.81 -21.95
CA TRP A 54 -19.63 -13.93 -22.37
C TRP A 54 -18.94 -14.65 -21.21
N ARG A 55 -18.69 -13.95 -20.08
CA ARG A 55 -18.00 -14.49 -18.89
C ARG A 55 -18.70 -15.68 -18.23
N TRP A 56 -20.01 -15.81 -18.43
CA TRP A 56 -20.83 -16.91 -17.91
C TRP A 56 -21.23 -17.93 -18.99
N ASN A 57 -20.71 -17.77 -20.22
CA ASN A 57 -21.06 -18.56 -21.39
C ASN A 57 -19.88 -19.43 -21.79
N PHE A 58 -19.94 -20.72 -21.46
CA PHE A 58 -18.88 -21.68 -21.78
C PHE A 58 -18.52 -21.68 -23.27
N LEU A 59 -19.52 -21.69 -24.16
CA LEU A 59 -19.29 -21.74 -25.60
C LEU A 59 -18.50 -20.52 -26.10
N GLU A 60 -18.85 -19.34 -25.59
CA GLU A 60 -18.17 -18.10 -25.97
C GLU A 60 -16.75 -18.03 -25.39
N LEU A 61 -16.56 -18.46 -24.15
CA LEU A 61 -15.23 -18.54 -23.53
C LEU A 61 -14.29 -19.45 -24.31
N VAL A 62 -14.76 -20.61 -24.75
CA VAL A 62 -13.98 -21.54 -25.59
C VAL A 62 -13.70 -20.95 -26.97
N ARG A 63 -14.67 -20.24 -27.55
CA ARG A 63 -14.51 -19.58 -28.86
C ARG A 63 -13.46 -18.47 -28.82
N GLN A 64 -13.44 -17.68 -27.74
CA GLN A 64 -12.49 -16.58 -27.53
C GLN A 64 -11.11 -17.05 -27.04
N GLY A 65 -10.97 -18.32 -26.65
CA GLY A 65 -9.72 -18.85 -26.10
C GLY A 65 -9.50 -18.54 -24.62
N ALA A 66 -10.49 -17.94 -23.94
CA ALA A 66 -10.50 -17.75 -22.49
C ALA A 66 -10.74 -19.08 -21.72
N PHE A 67 -11.16 -20.14 -22.40
CA PHE A 67 -11.27 -21.47 -21.82
C PHE A 67 -10.64 -22.51 -22.76
N PRO A 68 -9.89 -23.50 -22.25
CA PRO A 68 -9.20 -24.46 -23.09
C PRO A 68 -10.16 -25.31 -23.92
N LYS A 69 -9.82 -25.53 -25.20
CA LYS A 69 -10.60 -26.40 -26.09
C LYS A 69 -10.47 -27.88 -25.71
N ASN A 70 -9.28 -28.29 -25.26
CA ASN A 70 -9.03 -29.64 -24.75
C ASN A 70 -8.89 -29.60 -23.24
N VAL A 71 -9.96 -29.94 -22.53
CA VAL A 71 -10.00 -29.92 -21.07
C VAL A 71 -9.37 -31.14 -20.40
N SER A 72 -9.06 -32.17 -21.18
CA SER A 72 -8.31 -33.34 -20.69
C SER A 72 -6.80 -33.11 -20.78
N ASN A 73 -6.37 -32.17 -21.63
CA ASN A 73 -4.98 -31.79 -21.81
C ASN A 73 -4.89 -30.28 -22.11
N TYR A 74 -4.94 -29.50 -21.03
CA TYR A 74 -4.80 -28.03 -21.06
C TYR A 74 -3.53 -27.56 -20.32
N HIS A 75 -2.80 -28.50 -19.72
CA HIS A 75 -1.47 -28.26 -19.17
C HIS A 75 -0.48 -28.28 -20.34
N ASP A 76 -0.51 -27.23 -21.16
CA ASP A 76 0.70 -26.88 -21.91
C ASP A 76 1.76 -26.40 -20.88
N SER A 77 2.97 -26.08 -21.32
CA SER A 77 4.13 -25.63 -20.50
C SER A 77 3.87 -24.58 -19.38
N ASP A 78 2.66 -24.02 -19.32
CA ASP A 78 2.10 -23.12 -18.30
C ASP A 78 1.72 -23.84 -16.98
N SER A 79 1.83 -25.17 -16.83
CA SER A 79 1.68 -25.80 -15.49
C SER A 79 2.69 -25.25 -14.49
N ASP A 80 3.88 -24.89 -14.98
CA ASP A 80 4.92 -24.21 -14.22
C ASP A 80 4.45 -22.85 -13.71
N ASP A 81 3.55 -22.15 -14.41
CA ASP A 81 3.06 -20.84 -13.98
C ASP A 81 2.12 -20.93 -12.78
N VAL A 82 1.35 -22.00 -12.67
CA VAL A 82 0.47 -22.24 -11.52
C VAL A 82 1.30 -22.55 -10.28
N PHE A 83 2.26 -23.46 -10.40
CA PHE A 83 3.19 -23.74 -9.31
C PHE A 83 4.04 -22.50 -8.97
N ALA A 84 4.52 -21.76 -9.97
CA ALA A 84 5.23 -20.51 -9.76
C ALA A 84 4.37 -19.45 -9.06
N ALA A 85 3.06 -19.41 -9.30
CA ALA A 85 2.15 -18.53 -8.57
C ALA A 85 2.01 -18.95 -7.10
N CYS A 86 1.87 -20.25 -6.81
CA CYS A 86 1.90 -20.76 -5.43
C CYS A 86 3.23 -20.43 -4.74
N GLU A 87 4.35 -20.63 -5.44
CA GLU A 87 5.68 -20.28 -4.93
C GLU A 87 5.84 -18.78 -4.63
N LYS A 88 5.22 -17.90 -5.44
CA LYS A 88 5.19 -16.45 -5.16
C LYS A 88 4.42 -16.14 -3.89
N GLU A 89 3.27 -16.80 -3.68
CA GLU A 89 2.52 -16.70 -2.43
C GLU A 89 3.39 -17.18 -1.26
N ASP A 90 4.02 -18.35 -1.40
CA ASP A 90 4.86 -18.96 -0.36
C ASP A 90 6.06 -18.08 0.03
N ARG A 91 6.70 -17.45 -0.95
CA ARG A 91 7.79 -16.48 -0.74
C ARG A 91 7.35 -15.16 -0.09
N GLY A 92 6.05 -14.92 0.09
CA GLY A 92 5.53 -13.69 0.69
C GLY A 92 5.51 -12.50 -0.28
N GLU A 93 5.33 -12.74 -1.58
CA GLU A 93 5.17 -11.66 -2.58
C GLU A 93 3.78 -11.00 -2.52
N PHE A 94 2.93 -11.42 -1.59
CA PHE A 94 1.61 -10.88 -1.36
C PHE A 94 1.39 -10.53 0.11
N LEU A 95 0.61 -9.48 0.33
CA LEU A 95 0.20 -8.96 1.63
C LEU A 95 -1.33 -8.92 1.68
N CYS A 96 -1.92 -9.42 2.75
CA CYS A 96 -3.35 -9.23 3.00
C CYS A 96 -3.57 -7.94 3.78
N ALA A 97 -4.34 -7.01 3.22
CA ALA A 97 -4.53 -5.67 3.79
C ALA A 97 -6.02 -5.29 3.85
N ALA A 98 -6.37 -4.45 4.82
CA ALA A 98 -7.69 -3.85 4.94
C ALA A 98 -7.95 -2.87 3.79
N LYS A 99 -9.15 -2.95 3.22
CA LYS A 99 -9.62 -1.95 2.27
C LYS A 99 -9.87 -0.64 3.00
N ARG A 100 -9.45 0.47 2.37
CA ARG A 100 -9.72 1.81 2.88
C ARG A 100 -11.17 2.21 2.59
N GLY A 101 -11.82 2.87 3.55
CA GLY A 101 -13.21 3.33 3.42
C GLY A 101 -14.28 2.26 3.64
N VAL A 102 -13.91 1.10 4.20
CA VAL A 102 -14.87 0.10 4.70
C VAL A 102 -15.56 0.63 5.96
N HIS A 103 -16.82 0.23 6.18
CA HIS A 103 -17.54 0.62 7.40
C HIS A 103 -16.83 0.05 8.64
N PRO A 104 -16.64 0.83 9.72
CA PRO A 104 -15.92 0.37 10.91
C PRO A 104 -16.43 -0.96 11.47
N ASP A 105 -17.75 -1.15 11.54
CA ASP A 105 -18.35 -2.41 12.01
C ASP A 105 -17.96 -3.63 11.16
N ASP A 106 -17.77 -3.48 9.85
CA ASP A 106 -17.36 -4.58 8.97
C ASP A 106 -15.90 -4.93 9.22
N LEU A 107 -15.08 -3.90 9.47
CA LEU A 107 -13.66 -4.03 9.77
C LEU A 107 -13.43 -4.69 11.13
N GLU A 108 -14.19 -4.27 12.15
CA GLU A 108 -14.15 -4.85 13.50
C GLU A 108 -14.59 -6.32 13.50
N ARG A 109 -15.66 -6.67 12.79
CA ARG A 109 -16.06 -8.09 12.62
C ARG A 109 -14.99 -8.93 11.95
N GLY A 110 -14.27 -8.36 10.98
CA GLY A 110 -13.13 -9.02 10.36
C GLY A 110 -12.00 -9.28 11.37
N VAL A 111 -11.67 -8.27 12.19
CA VAL A 111 -10.61 -8.36 13.21
C VAL A 111 -10.98 -9.42 14.26
N ASP A 112 -12.21 -9.38 14.76
CA ASP A 112 -12.72 -10.38 15.71
C ASP A 112 -12.62 -11.80 15.14
N TYR A 113 -12.96 -11.98 13.87
CA TYR A 113 -12.80 -13.28 13.19
C TYR A 113 -11.33 -13.72 13.14
N ALA A 114 -10.43 -12.84 12.72
CA ALA A 114 -9.00 -13.13 12.64
C ALA A 114 -8.39 -13.50 14.00
N CYS A 115 -8.84 -12.82 15.06
CA CYS A 115 -8.35 -12.97 16.43
C CYS A 115 -9.05 -14.09 17.23
N SER A 116 -10.10 -14.72 16.68
CA SER A 116 -10.88 -15.73 17.40
C SER A 116 -10.17 -17.09 17.56
N GLY A 117 -9.09 -17.33 16.80
CA GLY A 117 -8.35 -18.59 16.77
C GLY A 117 -7.01 -18.55 17.52
N GLU A 118 -6.35 -19.71 17.64
CA GLU A 118 -5.07 -19.84 18.35
C GLU A 118 -3.85 -19.35 17.54
N HIS A 119 -4.02 -19.08 16.24
CA HIS A 119 -2.90 -18.82 15.32
C HIS A 119 -2.48 -17.35 15.24
N VAL A 120 -3.29 -16.41 15.75
CA VAL A 120 -2.98 -14.98 15.75
C VAL A 120 -3.12 -14.46 17.18
N ASP A 121 -2.01 -14.04 17.78
CA ASP A 121 -2.01 -13.47 19.13
C ASP A 121 -2.36 -11.98 19.08
N CYS A 122 -3.64 -11.67 19.28
CA CYS A 122 -4.14 -10.30 19.31
C CYS A 122 -4.09 -9.64 20.71
N SER A 123 -3.45 -10.26 21.71
CA SER A 123 -3.49 -9.76 23.10
C SER A 123 -2.96 -8.33 23.28
N GLU A 124 -2.00 -7.91 22.45
CA GLU A 124 -1.39 -6.58 22.47
C GLU A 124 -1.77 -5.71 21.26
N ILE A 125 -2.81 -6.09 20.51
CA ILE A 125 -3.12 -5.43 19.24
C ILE A 125 -3.52 -3.96 19.43
N ASP A 126 -4.26 -3.65 20.50
CA ASP A 126 -4.72 -2.30 20.83
C ASP A 126 -3.59 -1.39 21.32
N THR A 127 -2.53 -1.95 21.88
CA THR A 127 -1.37 -1.17 22.34
C THR A 127 -0.35 -0.95 21.22
N LYS A 128 -0.21 -1.91 20.30
CA LYS A 128 0.71 -1.82 19.15
C LYS A 128 0.18 -0.93 18.03
N PHE A 129 -1.13 -0.96 17.77
CA PHE A 129 -1.73 -0.28 16.63
C PHE A 129 -2.87 0.65 17.07
N PRO A 130 -2.67 1.99 16.99
CA PRO A 130 -3.64 2.95 17.52
C PRO A 130 -4.93 2.99 16.71
N THR A 131 -4.87 2.78 15.38
CA THR A 131 -6.05 2.86 14.51
C THR A 131 -6.66 1.49 14.23
N LEU A 132 -7.98 1.44 14.00
CA LEU A 132 -8.68 0.20 13.65
C LEU A 132 -8.18 -0.36 12.32
N GLU A 133 -7.83 0.51 11.38
CA GLU A 133 -7.28 0.13 10.10
C GLU A 133 -5.92 -0.56 10.22
N GLU A 134 -5.01 -0.04 11.06
CA GLU A 134 -3.71 -0.68 11.31
C GLU A 134 -3.86 -2.01 12.03
N ARG A 135 -4.78 -2.11 13.01
CA ARG A 135 -5.12 -3.38 13.66
C ARG A 135 -5.60 -4.41 12.64
N ALA A 136 -6.50 -4.00 11.74
CA ALA A 136 -7.05 -4.86 10.71
C ALA A 136 -6.00 -5.28 9.68
N ASP A 137 -5.17 -4.36 9.19
CA ASP A 137 -4.06 -4.68 8.28
C ASP A 137 -3.16 -5.78 8.87
N TRP A 138 -2.77 -5.63 10.14
CA TRP A 138 -1.93 -6.61 10.82
C TRP A 138 -2.65 -7.95 11.04
N ALA A 139 -3.84 -7.93 11.64
CA ALA A 139 -4.58 -9.14 11.97
C ALA A 139 -4.95 -9.95 10.73
N PHE A 140 -5.38 -9.28 9.65
CA PHE A 140 -5.73 -9.95 8.38
C PHE A 140 -4.51 -10.61 7.75
N ASN A 141 -3.36 -9.93 7.79
CA ASN A 141 -2.13 -10.46 7.26
C ASN A 141 -1.66 -11.71 8.01
N GLU A 142 -1.57 -11.62 9.33
CA GLU A 142 -1.12 -12.75 10.16
C GLU A 142 -2.06 -13.95 10.03
N PHE A 143 -3.37 -13.72 10.07
CA PHE A 143 -4.35 -14.79 9.89
C PHE A 143 -4.23 -15.46 8.52
N TRP A 144 -4.12 -14.66 7.46
CA TRP A 144 -4.01 -15.18 6.09
C TRP A 144 -2.72 -15.99 5.91
N HIS A 145 -1.57 -15.50 6.38
CA HIS A 145 -0.32 -16.26 6.31
C HIS A 145 -0.38 -17.57 7.09
N ALA A 146 -1.04 -17.59 8.25
CA ALA A 146 -1.20 -18.80 9.05
C ALA A 146 -2.11 -19.86 8.39
N HIS A 147 -3.09 -19.46 7.57
CA HIS A 147 -4.14 -20.36 7.06
C HIS A 147 -4.25 -20.46 5.53
N ARG A 148 -3.43 -19.75 4.74
CA ARG A 148 -3.50 -19.82 3.27
C ARG A 148 -3.31 -21.24 2.73
N HIS A 149 -2.47 -22.05 3.39
CA HIS A 149 -2.23 -23.45 3.01
C HIS A 149 -3.46 -24.36 3.24
N SER A 150 -4.39 -23.96 4.12
CA SER A 150 -5.67 -24.65 4.33
C SER A 150 -6.82 -24.05 3.52
N GLY A 151 -6.52 -23.09 2.63
CA GLY A 151 -7.49 -22.48 1.73
C GLY A 151 -8.13 -21.19 2.25
N ALA A 152 -7.59 -20.58 3.31
CA ALA A 152 -8.07 -19.27 3.74
C ALA A 152 -7.79 -18.20 2.67
N THR A 153 -8.73 -17.27 2.52
CA THR A 153 -8.65 -16.18 1.53
C THR A 153 -8.61 -14.83 2.21
N CYS A 154 -7.95 -13.86 1.58
CA CYS A 154 -7.91 -12.48 2.06
C CYS A 154 -9.16 -11.71 1.62
N ASP A 155 -10.31 -12.06 2.22
CA ASP A 155 -11.59 -11.38 1.96
C ASP A 155 -12.17 -10.73 3.23
N PHE A 156 -12.22 -11.46 4.34
CA PHE A 156 -12.74 -11.00 5.65
C PHE A 156 -14.11 -10.32 5.52
N GLY A 157 -15.06 -10.96 4.83
CA GLY A 157 -16.40 -10.41 4.61
C GLY A 157 -16.42 -9.22 3.65
N GLY A 158 -15.45 -9.16 2.75
CA GLY A 158 -15.19 -8.04 1.86
C GLY A 158 -14.41 -6.88 2.48
N ALA A 159 -13.97 -6.96 3.74
CA ALA A 159 -13.20 -5.90 4.39
C ALA A 159 -11.72 -5.86 3.96
N ALA A 160 -11.19 -6.94 3.37
CA ALA A 160 -9.78 -7.05 3.00
C ALA A 160 -9.55 -7.29 1.50
N HIS A 161 -8.31 -7.15 1.06
CA HIS A 161 -7.82 -7.55 -0.26
C HIS A 161 -6.37 -8.03 -0.23
N LEU A 162 -6.01 -8.83 -1.24
CA LEU A 162 -4.63 -9.26 -1.44
C LEU A 162 -3.89 -8.25 -2.34
N LEU A 163 -2.77 -7.74 -1.86
CA LEU A 163 -1.88 -6.83 -2.58
C LEU A 163 -0.58 -7.53 -2.95
N SER A 164 -0.04 -7.26 -4.14
CA SER A 164 1.33 -7.67 -4.46
C SER A 164 2.31 -6.68 -3.83
N THR A 165 3.39 -7.17 -3.22
CA THR A 165 4.41 -6.33 -2.57
C THR A 165 5.08 -5.38 -3.56
N THR A 166 5.22 -5.75 -4.83
CA THR A 166 5.67 -4.85 -5.91
C THR A 166 4.75 -3.63 -6.06
N ARG A 167 3.43 -3.82 -5.92
CA ARG A 167 2.45 -2.72 -5.94
C ARG A 167 2.49 -1.89 -4.67
N VAL A 168 2.74 -2.48 -3.50
CA VAL A 168 2.90 -1.71 -2.26
C VAL A 168 4.10 -0.76 -2.37
N ALA A 169 5.24 -1.25 -2.88
CA ALA A 169 6.42 -0.42 -3.10
C ALA A 169 6.15 0.75 -4.07
N SER A 170 5.39 0.51 -5.15
CA SER A 170 5.06 1.58 -6.11
C SER A 170 4.08 2.60 -5.53
N LEU A 171 3.09 2.17 -4.75
CA LEU A 171 2.15 3.06 -4.06
C LEU A 171 2.86 3.93 -3.02
N GLU A 172 3.73 3.34 -2.20
CA GLU A 172 4.56 4.11 -1.25
C GLU A 172 5.45 5.12 -1.98
N GLN A 173 6.04 4.72 -3.11
CA GLN A 173 6.88 5.61 -3.91
C GLN A 173 6.07 6.76 -4.51
N GLN A 174 4.86 6.49 -5.01
CA GLN A 174 3.93 7.52 -5.48
C GLN A 174 3.49 8.46 -4.33
N GLN A 175 3.16 7.92 -3.16
CA GLN A 175 2.81 8.73 -1.99
C GLN A 175 3.98 9.61 -1.51
N ARG A 176 5.22 9.10 -1.53
CA ARG A 176 6.43 9.89 -1.24
C ARG A 176 6.60 11.02 -2.27
N LEU A 177 6.41 10.74 -3.56
CA LEU A 177 6.43 11.75 -4.62
C LEU A 177 5.37 12.84 -4.42
N HIS A 178 4.12 12.47 -4.10
CA HIS A 178 3.06 13.43 -3.80
C HIS A 178 3.38 14.27 -2.55
N ARG A 179 3.86 13.65 -1.46
CA ARG A 179 4.28 14.36 -0.23
C ARG A 179 5.43 15.35 -0.48
N ASN A 180 6.36 15.00 -1.35
CA ASN A 180 7.45 15.89 -1.76
C ASN A 180 6.96 17.04 -2.65
N THR A 181 5.85 16.84 -3.37
CA THR A 181 5.25 17.85 -4.24
C THR A 181 4.43 18.86 -3.42
N GLU A 182 3.73 18.43 -2.37
CA GLU A 182 3.03 19.33 -1.44
C GLU A 182 3.99 20.18 -0.60
N THR A 183 5.13 19.62 -0.19
CA THR A 183 6.17 20.39 0.52
C THR A 183 6.93 21.37 -0.41
N ALA A 184 7.01 21.10 -1.72
CA ALA A 184 7.61 22.01 -2.69
C ALA A 184 6.77 23.26 -2.98
N SER A 185 5.44 23.25 -2.74
CA SER A 185 4.61 24.44 -2.96
C SER A 185 4.74 25.49 -1.84
N SER A 186 5.31 25.13 -0.67
CA SER A 186 5.48 26.01 0.49
C SER A 186 6.95 26.36 0.79
N SER A 187 7.85 26.24 -0.19
CA SER A 187 9.30 26.32 0.06
C SER A 187 10.01 27.54 -0.54
N ALA A 188 9.40 28.28 -1.47
CA ALA A 188 10.08 29.46 -2.04
C ALA A 188 10.06 30.67 -1.08
N VAL A 189 8.91 30.99 -0.49
CA VAL A 189 8.74 32.22 0.32
C VAL A 189 9.40 32.08 1.71
N THR A 190 9.32 30.90 2.31
CA THR A 190 9.90 30.62 3.63
C THR A 190 11.43 30.63 3.61
N VAL A 191 12.05 30.02 2.58
CA VAL A 191 13.51 30.00 2.44
C VAL A 191 14.07 31.41 2.19
N ILE A 192 13.38 32.23 1.39
CA ILE A 192 13.77 33.63 1.16
C ILE A 192 13.65 34.45 2.47
N PHE A 193 12.58 34.28 3.24
CA PHE A 193 12.41 35.01 4.50
C PHE A 193 13.54 34.69 5.51
N TRP A 194 13.85 33.41 5.72
CA TRP A 194 14.88 33.01 6.69
C TRP A 194 16.30 33.40 6.29
N SER A 195 16.60 33.47 4.99
CA SER A 195 17.91 33.94 4.50
C SER A 195 18.12 35.44 4.75
N PHE A 196 17.09 36.28 4.57
CA PHE A 196 17.18 37.70 4.93
C PHE A 196 17.34 37.90 6.44
N VAL A 197 16.60 37.16 7.27
CA VAL A 197 16.69 37.27 8.73
C VAL A 197 18.11 36.94 9.23
N GLY A 198 18.76 35.91 8.66
CA GLY A 198 20.15 35.55 9.00
C GLY A 198 21.16 36.64 8.67
N VAL A 199 21.03 37.28 7.51
CA VAL A 199 21.94 38.37 7.09
C VAL A 199 21.78 39.59 7.99
N VAL A 200 20.54 40.00 8.30
CA VAL A 200 20.29 41.15 9.17
C VAL A 200 20.85 40.91 10.58
N ALA A 201 20.63 39.72 11.14
CA ALA A 201 21.17 39.37 12.46
C ALA A 201 22.70 39.41 12.47
N GLY A 202 23.36 38.89 11.43
CA GLY A 202 24.82 38.94 11.29
C GLY A 202 25.37 40.36 11.24
N VAL A 203 24.76 41.24 10.46
CA VAL A 203 25.18 42.65 10.34
C VAL A 203 25.03 43.38 11.68
N VAL A 204 23.93 43.16 12.41
CA VAL A 204 23.71 43.78 13.73
C VAL A 204 24.78 43.36 14.73
N VAL A 205 25.17 42.08 14.76
CA VAL A 205 26.22 41.58 15.65
C VAL A 205 27.57 42.26 15.35
N VAL A 206 27.95 42.38 14.08
CA VAL A 206 29.21 43.02 13.67
C VAL A 206 29.23 44.51 14.04
N VAL A 207 28.12 45.22 13.80
CA VAL A 207 28.01 46.65 14.15
C VAL A 207 28.09 46.84 15.66
N VAL A 208 27.36 46.04 16.46
CA VAL A 208 27.40 46.13 17.93
C VAL A 208 28.79 45.80 18.47
N ALA A 209 29.46 44.78 17.93
CA ALA A 209 30.84 44.45 18.29
C ALA A 209 31.79 45.59 17.93
N GLY A 210 31.68 46.15 16.72
CA GLY A 210 32.47 47.30 16.27
C GLY A 210 32.28 48.54 17.14
N VAL A 211 31.04 48.88 17.50
CA VAL A 211 30.73 49.99 18.42
C VAL A 211 31.32 49.74 19.80
N ARG A 212 31.24 48.52 20.33
CA ARG A 212 31.85 48.19 21.63
C ARG A 212 33.38 48.24 21.59
N ILE A 213 34.01 47.84 20.48
CA ILE A 213 35.46 47.93 20.29
C ILE A 213 35.88 49.41 20.21
N MET A 214 35.18 50.23 19.42
CA MET A 214 35.45 51.67 19.32
C MET A 214 35.22 52.39 20.65
N ALA A 215 34.17 52.06 21.41
CA ALA A 215 33.93 52.61 22.74
C ALA A 215 35.02 52.18 23.75
N ARG A 216 35.54 50.95 23.64
CA ARG A 216 36.72 50.50 24.43
C ARG A 216 37.98 51.23 24.02
N HIS A 217 38.18 51.50 22.72
CA HIS A 217 39.35 52.20 22.22
C HIS A 217 39.34 53.69 22.62
N LYS A 218 38.18 54.35 22.53
CA LYS A 218 38.01 55.75 22.98
C LYS A 218 38.28 55.91 24.48
N ARG A 219 37.79 54.97 25.32
CA ARG A 219 38.12 54.94 26.76
C ARG A 219 39.61 54.76 27.06
N ARG A 220 40.38 54.09 26.18
CA ARG A 220 41.84 53.93 26.36
C ARG A 220 42.63 55.19 26.02
N LEU A 221 42.08 56.12 25.25
CA LEU A 221 42.72 57.38 24.88
C LEU A 221 42.54 58.50 25.93
N GLU A 222 41.72 58.27 26.97
CA GLU A 222 41.49 59.22 28.09
C GLU A 222 42.41 58.97 29.30
N TYR A 223 43.30 57.97 29.27
CA TYR A 223 44.26 57.75 30.35
C TYR A 223 45.54 58.57 30.09
N SER A 224 45.73 59.63 30.87
CA SER A 224 47.02 60.31 31.00
C SER A 224 48.05 59.38 31.66
N PRO A 225 49.35 59.46 31.31
CA PRO A 225 50.37 58.56 31.83
C PRO A 225 50.56 58.71 33.34
N LEU A 226 50.78 57.58 34.02
CA LEU A 226 51.09 57.47 35.44
C LEU A 226 52.29 58.36 35.81
N MET A 227 52.10 59.21 36.82
CA MET A 227 53.18 59.93 37.49
C MET A 227 54.23 58.95 38.03
N SER A 228 55.48 59.29 37.82
CA SER A 228 56.69 58.62 38.31
C SER A 228 56.70 58.47 39.83
N VAL A 229 57.14 57.30 40.32
CA VAL A 229 57.71 57.15 41.66
C VAL A 229 59.20 56.86 41.48
N ASN A 230 60.04 57.81 41.89
CA ASN A 230 61.48 57.62 42.08
C ASN A 230 61.71 56.80 43.36
N VAL A 231 62.47 55.72 43.24
CA VAL A 231 63.49 55.29 44.21
C VAL A 231 64.70 54.82 43.42
#